data_AF-A0A7R9XPJ2-F1
#
_entry.id   AF-A0A7R9XPJ2-F1
#
_cell.length_a   1.000
_cell.length_b   1.000
_cell.length_c   1.000
_cell.angle_alpha   90.00
_cell.angle_beta   90.00
_cell.angle_gamma   90.00
#
_symmetry.space_group_name_H-M   'P 1'
#
loop_
_entity.id
_entity.type
_entity.pdbx_description
1 polymer ?
#
loop_
_entity_poly.entity_id
_entity_poly.type
_entity_poly.pdbx_seq_one_letter_code
_entity_poly.pdbx_strand_id
1 'polypeptide(L)'
;LDVVESLPQLSSLKEAIKDLPKIRDALNNSTAQDTFFAPSNEAIASLTRWGGFDDFKRGLEGMFSSDEIKALVVAYHAIPDQKLNWGQLRAKAAKGEFLPTALSKIFPDSSAALEVSWWKGDIFLKGVGSEAKISAADI
;
A
#
# COMPACT_ATOMS: atom_id res chain seq x y z
N LEU A 1 5.03 -2.67 -14.47
CA LEU A 1 4.71 -4.00 -13.90
C LEU A 1 5.98 -4.83 -13.68
N ASP A 2 6.99 -4.64 -14.51
CA ASP A 2 8.31 -5.29 -14.47
C ASP A 2 8.94 -5.38 -13.06
N VAL A 3 8.86 -4.31 -12.26
CA VAL A 3 9.37 -4.30 -10.88
C VAL A 3 8.66 -5.35 -9.99
N VAL A 4 7.32 -5.37 -9.99
CA VAL A 4 6.54 -6.33 -9.19
C VAL A 4 6.76 -7.77 -9.67
N GLU A 5 6.98 -7.96 -10.98
CA GLU A 5 7.15 -9.28 -11.57
C GLU A 5 8.57 -9.84 -11.44
N SER A 6 9.58 -8.98 -11.29
CA SER A 6 11.00 -9.38 -11.24
C SER A 6 11.55 -9.52 -9.83
N LEU A 7 10.99 -8.82 -8.84
CA LEU A 7 11.50 -8.82 -7.47
C LEU A 7 10.95 -10.02 -6.66
N PRO A 8 11.80 -10.97 -6.20
CA PRO A 8 11.35 -12.17 -5.49
C PRO A 8 10.55 -11.86 -4.21
N GLN A 9 10.87 -10.75 -3.54
CA GLN A 9 10.21 -10.31 -2.32
C GLN A 9 8.78 -9.77 -2.54
N LEU A 10 8.34 -9.62 -3.79
CA LEU A 10 7.00 -9.15 -4.17
C LEU A 10 6.12 -10.26 -4.78
N SER A 11 6.55 -11.52 -4.74
CA SER A 11 5.82 -12.63 -5.38
C SER A 11 4.40 -12.84 -4.83
N SER A 12 4.17 -12.65 -3.53
CA SER A 12 2.83 -12.73 -2.93
C SER A 12 1.93 -11.58 -3.41
N LEU A 13 2.48 -10.38 -3.60
CA LEU A 13 1.75 -9.25 -4.17
C LEU A 13 1.40 -9.55 -5.63
N LYS A 14 2.36 -10.05 -6.43
CA LYS A 14 2.15 -10.47 -7.81
C LYS A 14 0.96 -11.45 -7.93
N GLU A 15 0.94 -12.46 -7.07
CA GLU A 15 -0.17 -13.43 -7.04
C GLU A 15 -1.50 -12.79 -6.63
N ALA A 16 -1.49 -11.87 -5.65
CA ALA A 16 -2.70 -11.20 -5.19
C ALA A 16 -3.37 -10.33 -6.26
N ILE A 17 -2.59 -9.72 -7.16
CA ILE A 17 -3.11 -8.82 -8.20
C ILE A 17 -3.26 -9.47 -9.58
N LYS A 18 -2.92 -10.77 -9.74
CA LYS A 18 -2.84 -11.42 -11.07
C LYS A 18 -4.16 -11.38 -11.84
N ASP A 19 -5.28 -11.48 -11.13
CA ASP A 19 -6.63 -11.50 -11.70
C ASP A 19 -7.29 -10.11 -11.72
N LEU A 20 -6.52 -9.04 -11.44
CA LEU A 20 -7.00 -7.66 -11.37
C LEU A 20 -6.45 -6.83 -12.54
N PRO A 21 -7.03 -6.93 -13.76
CA PRO A 21 -6.46 -6.32 -14.97
C PRO A 21 -6.30 -4.79 -14.84
N LYS A 22 -7.28 -4.09 -14.26
CA LYS A 22 -7.20 -2.63 -14.05
C LYS A 22 -6.02 -2.22 -13.15
N ILE A 23 -5.72 -3.03 -12.13
CA ILE A 23 -4.59 -2.78 -11.23
C ILE A 23 -3.27 -3.04 -11.96
N ARG A 24 -3.20 -4.14 -12.72
CA ARG A 24 -2.02 -4.48 -13.51
C ARG A 24 -1.72 -3.39 -14.55
N ASP A 25 -2.74 -2.87 -15.23
CA ASP A 25 -2.61 -1.78 -16.19
C ASP A 25 -2.09 -0.49 -15.53
N ALA A 26 -2.64 -0.13 -14.37
CA ALA A 26 -2.17 1.03 -13.61
C ALA A 26 -0.70 0.89 -13.19
N LEU A 27 -0.31 -0.27 -12.67
CA LEU A 27 1.09 -0.58 -12.30
C LEU A 27 2.02 -0.70 -13.51
N ASN A 28 1.50 -0.81 -14.73
CA ASN A 28 2.29 -0.84 -15.96
C ASN A 28 2.40 0.52 -16.65
N ASN A 29 1.69 1.53 -16.17
CA ASN A 29 1.75 2.87 -16.73
C ASN A 29 3.05 3.58 -16.32
N SER A 30 4.05 3.56 -17.18
CA SER A 30 5.35 4.21 -16.95
C SER A 30 5.31 5.75 -16.88
N THR A 31 4.20 6.36 -17.31
CA THR A 31 4.00 7.82 -17.26
C THR A 31 3.26 8.28 -16.01
N ALA A 32 2.72 7.34 -15.23
CA ALA A 32 2.03 7.64 -13.98
C ALA A 32 2.97 8.38 -13.01
N GLN A 33 2.40 9.35 -12.30
CA GLN A 33 3.10 10.07 -11.24
C GLN A 33 2.74 9.54 -9.86
N ASP A 34 2.24 8.31 -9.77
CA ASP A 34 1.80 7.75 -8.49
C ASP A 34 2.98 7.18 -7.70
N THR A 35 2.86 7.16 -6.38
CA THR A 35 3.73 6.35 -5.51
C THR A 35 2.97 5.11 -5.07
N PHE A 36 3.59 3.94 -5.19
CA PHE A 36 3.00 2.69 -4.73
C PHE A 36 3.86 2.05 -3.64
N PHE A 37 3.28 1.85 -2.46
CA PHE A 37 3.93 1.17 -1.34
C PHE A 37 3.69 -0.33 -1.45
N ALA A 38 4.57 -1.03 -2.16
CA ALA A 38 4.45 -2.48 -2.36
C ALA A 38 4.79 -3.26 -1.06
N PRO A 39 3.84 -4.02 -0.49
CA PRO A 39 4.15 -4.87 0.66
C PRO A 39 5.04 -6.04 0.25
N SER A 40 6.01 -6.39 1.11
CA SER A 40 6.82 -7.59 0.93
C SER A 40 6.03 -8.87 1.23
N ASN A 41 6.56 -10.01 0.79
CA ASN A 41 6.03 -11.33 1.17
C ASN A 41 5.93 -11.50 2.69
N GLU A 42 6.91 -10.97 3.44
CA GLU A 42 6.93 -11.02 4.90
C GLU A 42 5.80 -10.16 5.50
N ALA A 43 5.57 -8.96 4.97
CA ALA A 43 4.47 -8.10 5.42
C ALA A 43 3.10 -8.76 5.18
N ILE A 44 2.90 -9.37 4.01
CA ILE A 44 1.67 -10.13 3.70
C ILE A 44 1.53 -11.32 4.65
N ALA A 45 2.60 -12.09 4.88
CA ALA A 45 2.58 -13.23 5.80
C ALA A 45 2.39 -12.81 7.27
N SER A 46 2.80 -11.62 7.66
CA SER A 46 2.55 -11.06 8.98
C SER A 46 1.07 -10.70 9.15
N LEU A 47 0.46 -10.07 8.14
CA LEU A 47 -0.96 -9.77 8.12
C LEU A 47 -1.82 -11.04 8.26
N THR A 48 -1.50 -12.10 7.52
CA THR A 48 -2.29 -13.35 7.59
C THR A 48 -2.12 -14.12 8.90
N ARG A 49 -1.06 -13.84 9.67
CA ARG A 49 -0.84 -14.42 11.01
C ARG A 49 -1.46 -13.58 12.13
N TRP A 50 -1.94 -12.38 11.84
CA TRP A 50 -2.62 -11.55 12.82
C TRP A 50 -3.91 -12.25 13.27
N GLY A 51 -4.08 -12.44 14.57
CA GLY A 51 -5.21 -13.21 15.11
C GLY A 51 -6.59 -12.66 14.77
N GLY A 52 -6.69 -11.38 14.39
CA GLY A 52 -7.93 -10.75 13.92
C GLY A 52 -8.16 -10.84 12.41
N PHE A 53 -7.24 -11.44 11.64
CA PHE A 53 -7.30 -11.43 10.18
C PHE A 53 -8.54 -12.16 9.63
N ASP A 54 -8.88 -13.33 10.17
CA ASP A 54 -10.04 -14.10 9.72
C ASP A 54 -11.36 -13.39 10.05
N ASP A 55 -11.44 -12.73 11.21
CA ASP A 55 -12.59 -11.90 11.59
C ASP A 55 -12.75 -10.70 10.65
N PHE A 56 -11.65 -9.98 10.42
CA PHE A 56 -11.61 -8.84 9.50
C PHE A 56 -12.02 -9.26 8.09
N LYS A 57 -11.46 -10.35 7.57
CA LYS A 57 -11.78 -10.89 6.25
C LYS A 57 -13.24 -11.27 6.13
N ARG A 58 -13.80 -12.00 7.10
CA ARG A 58 -15.23 -12.38 7.11
C ARG A 58 -16.15 -11.16 7.16
N GLY A 59 -15.78 -10.13 7.93
CA GLY A 59 -16.53 -8.88 7.98
C GLY A 59 -16.64 -8.20 6.60
N LEU A 60 -15.54 -8.20 5.83
CA LEU A 60 -15.53 -7.64 4.49
C LEU A 60 -16.23 -8.53 3.45
N GLU A 61 -16.07 -9.85 3.54
CA GLU A 61 -16.72 -10.81 2.64
C GLU A 61 -18.26 -10.76 2.71
N GLY A 62 -18.82 -10.24 3.81
CA GLY A 62 -20.25 -9.98 3.93
C GLY A 62 -20.75 -8.76 3.13
N MET A 63 -19.84 -7.90 2.65
CA MET A 63 -20.16 -6.63 1.98
C MET A 63 -19.56 -6.50 0.58
N PHE A 64 -18.44 -7.18 0.31
CA PHE A 64 -17.65 -7.05 -0.90
C PHE A 64 -17.23 -8.41 -1.42
N SER A 65 -17.11 -8.52 -2.74
CA SER A 65 -16.46 -9.66 -3.39
C SER A 65 -14.96 -9.69 -3.08
N SER A 66 -14.33 -10.85 -3.26
CA SER A 66 -12.88 -11.02 -3.06
C SER A 66 -12.06 -10.03 -3.89
N ASP A 67 -12.46 -9.78 -5.14
CA ASP A 67 -11.73 -8.86 -6.02
C ASP A 67 -11.92 -7.39 -5.63
N GLU A 68 -13.10 -7.00 -5.13
CA GLU A 68 -13.31 -5.68 -4.55
C GLU A 68 -12.46 -5.48 -3.29
N ILE A 69 -12.37 -6.47 -2.41
CA ILE A 69 -11.50 -6.41 -1.23
C ILE A 69 -10.04 -6.22 -1.64
N LYS A 70 -9.54 -7.01 -2.60
CA LYS A 70 -8.17 -6.84 -3.11
C LYS A 70 -7.97 -5.46 -3.72
N ALA A 71 -8.92 -4.96 -4.50
CA ALA A 71 -8.82 -3.63 -5.12
C ALA A 71 -8.79 -2.51 -4.06
N LEU A 72 -9.60 -2.59 -3.01
CA LEU A 72 -9.58 -1.65 -1.88
C LEU A 72 -8.23 -1.66 -1.16
N VAL A 73 -7.70 -2.87 -0.88
CA VAL A 73 -6.38 -3.02 -0.26
C VAL A 73 -5.30 -2.42 -1.16
N VAL A 74 -5.30 -2.68 -2.46
CA VAL A 74 -4.32 -2.09 -3.39
C VAL A 74 -4.44 -0.55 -3.43
N ALA A 75 -5.66 -0.01 -3.48
CA ALA A 75 -5.89 1.44 -3.48
C ALA A 75 -5.39 2.12 -2.21
N TYR A 76 -5.37 1.41 -1.08
CA TYR A 76 -4.80 1.89 0.17
C TYR A 76 -3.26 1.99 0.15
N HIS A 77 -2.60 1.27 -0.77
CA HIS A 77 -1.15 1.31 -0.92
C HIS A 77 -0.67 2.30 -1.98
N ALA A 78 -1.59 2.98 -2.69
CA ALA A 78 -1.27 3.91 -3.76
C ALA A 78 -1.47 5.37 -3.32
N ILE A 79 -0.48 6.24 -3.55
CA ILE A 79 -0.58 7.68 -3.40
C ILE A 79 -0.66 8.30 -4.80
N PRO A 80 -1.85 8.76 -5.22
CA PRO A 80 -2.06 9.25 -6.58
C PRO A 80 -1.43 10.63 -6.79
N ASP A 81 -0.98 10.88 -8.03
CA ASP A 81 -0.49 12.17 -8.53
C ASP A 81 0.76 12.73 -7.81
N GLN A 82 1.46 11.90 -7.04
CA GLN A 82 2.67 12.27 -6.32
C GLN A 82 3.77 11.21 -6.49
N LYS A 83 4.83 11.54 -7.24
CA LYS A 83 6.01 10.69 -7.40
C LYS A 83 6.99 10.99 -6.27
N LEU A 84 6.80 10.34 -5.14
CA LEU A 84 7.56 10.56 -3.91
C LEU A 84 8.82 9.69 -3.94
N ASN A 85 9.97 10.34 -3.86
CA ASN A 85 11.24 9.67 -3.59
C ASN A 85 11.55 9.63 -2.10
N TRP A 86 12.59 8.89 -1.72
CA TRP A 86 13.04 8.74 -0.35
C TRP A 86 13.34 10.07 0.36
N GLY A 87 13.97 11.02 -0.34
CA GLY A 87 14.26 12.35 0.19
C GLY A 87 12.99 13.14 0.52
N GLN A 88 11.98 13.07 -0.34
CA GLN A 88 10.67 13.68 -0.12
C GLN A 88 9.93 12.98 1.02
N LEU A 89 9.95 11.66 1.09
CA LEU A 89 9.35 10.90 2.21
C LEU A 89 9.99 11.29 3.54
N ARG A 90 11.32 11.47 3.61
CA ARG A 90 11.99 11.97 4.83
C ARG A 90 11.51 13.37 5.21
N ALA A 91 11.41 14.28 4.25
CA ALA A 91 10.97 15.64 4.50
C ALA A 91 9.52 15.69 5.02
N LYS A 92 8.66 14.81 4.49
CA LYS A 92 7.28 14.62 4.97
C LYS A 92 7.23 14.01 6.36
N ALA A 93 8.05 12.97 6.60
CA ALA A 93 8.15 12.29 7.88
C ALA A 93 8.60 13.23 9.02
N ALA A 94 9.53 14.14 8.73
CA ALA A 94 10.01 15.15 9.68
C ALA A 94 8.91 16.12 10.16
N LYS A 95 7.81 16.21 9.41
CA LYS A 95 6.65 17.04 9.72
C LYS A 95 5.44 16.25 10.21
N GLY A 96 5.52 14.91 10.24
CA GLY A 96 4.36 14.05 10.52
C GLY A 96 3.23 14.24 9.50
N GLU A 97 3.57 14.44 8.22
CA GLU A 97 2.56 14.63 7.17
C GLU A 97 1.78 13.33 6.89
N PHE A 98 0.51 13.50 6.50
CA PHE A 98 -0.34 12.42 6.01
C PHE A 98 -0.31 12.39 4.48
N LEU A 99 -0.23 11.18 3.92
CA LEU A 99 -0.32 10.89 2.49
C LEU A 99 -1.75 10.43 2.16
N PRO A 100 -2.51 11.21 1.38
CA PRO A 100 -3.81 10.77 0.90
C PRO A 100 -3.63 9.61 -0.08
N THR A 101 -4.12 8.42 0.29
CA THR A 101 -4.14 7.24 -0.58
C THR A 101 -5.23 7.38 -1.65
N ALA A 102 -5.16 6.56 -2.70
CA ALA A 102 -6.21 6.48 -3.72
C ALA A 102 -7.56 6.09 -3.09
N LEU A 103 -7.53 5.22 -2.08
CA LEU A 103 -8.70 4.87 -1.28
C LEU A 103 -9.23 6.08 -0.50
N SER A 104 -8.36 6.88 0.13
CA SER A 104 -8.79 8.04 0.91
C SER A 104 -9.47 9.13 0.08
N LYS A 105 -9.16 9.23 -1.22
CA LYS A 105 -9.84 10.16 -2.14
C LYS A 105 -11.31 9.78 -2.40
N ILE A 106 -11.70 8.55 -2.09
CA ILE A 106 -13.08 8.06 -2.21
C ILE A 106 -13.90 8.47 -0.99
N PHE A 107 -13.26 8.67 0.16
CA PHE A 107 -13.92 9.01 1.41
C PHE A 107 -13.82 10.51 1.74
N PRO A 108 -14.87 11.13 2.31
CA PRO A 108 -14.92 12.57 2.54
C PRO A 108 -13.93 13.08 3.60
N ASP A 109 -13.54 12.23 4.57
CA ASP A 109 -12.79 12.67 5.76
C ASP A 109 -11.29 12.37 5.70
N SER A 110 -10.74 12.06 4.52
CA SER A 110 -9.37 11.51 4.38
C SER A 110 -9.14 10.25 5.22
N SER A 111 -10.22 9.54 5.58
CA SER A 111 -10.11 8.21 6.16
C SER A 111 -9.33 7.33 5.19
N ALA A 112 -8.43 6.51 5.73
CA ALA A 112 -7.44 5.75 4.95
C ALA A 112 -6.26 6.57 4.35
N ALA A 113 -5.95 7.77 4.86
CA ALA A 113 -4.63 8.38 4.66
C ALA A 113 -3.55 7.67 5.49
N LEU A 114 -2.30 7.72 5.03
CA LEU A 114 -1.14 7.13 5.72
C LEU A 114 -0.29 8.23 6.38
N GLU A 115 -0.04 8.16 7.68
CA GLU A 115 0.96 9.00 8.33
C GLU A 115 2.36 8.54 7.90
N VAL A 116 3.22 9.48 7.49
CA VAL A 116 4.65 9.21 7.34
C VAL A 116 5.35 9.67 8.61
N SER A 117 6.13 8.79 9.22
CA SER A 117 6.87 9.11 10.44
C SER A 117 8.31 8.65 10.34
N TRP A 118 9.16 9.29 11.15
CA TRP A 118 10.58 8.99 11.21
C TRP A 118 10.94 8.54 12.62
N TRP A 119 11.68 7.43 12.70
CA TRP A 119 12.17 6.92 13.97
C TRP A 119 13.51 6.22 13.79
N LYS A 120 14.53 6.65 14.55
CA LYS A 120 15.88 6.05 14.59
C LYS A 120 16.52 5.82 13.20
N GLY A 121 16.31 6.73 12.26
CA GLY A 121 16.89 6.65 10.92
C GLY A 121 16.01 5.95 9.88
N ASP A 122 14.92 5.32 10.32
CA ASP A 122 13.97 4.60 9.47
C ASP A 122 12.70 5.44 9.22
N ILE A 123 12.06 5.20 8.07
CA ILE A 123 10.75 5.76 7.74
C ILE A 123 9.69 4.68 7.94
N PHE A 124 8.61 5.06 8.58
CA PHE A 124 7.44 4.22 8.82
C PHE A 124 6.21 4.85 8.20
N LEU A 125 5.37 4.01 7.60
CA LEU A 125 4.01 4.35 7.21
C LEU A 125 3.07 3.81 8.27
N LYS A 126 2.23 4.67 8.83
CA LYS A 126 1.19 4.27 9.78
C LYS A 126 -0.18 4.49 9.17
N GLY A 127 -1.05 3.53 9.41
CA GLY A 127 -2.41 3.53 8.91
C GLY A 127 -3.36 3.02 9.98
N VAL A 128 -4.61 2.75 9.58
CA VAL A 128 -5.63 2.20 10.48
C VAL A 128 -5.15 0.86 11.06
N GLY A 129 -4.68 0.90 12.32
CA GLY A 129 -4.24 -0.27 13.08
C GLY A 129 -2.95 -0.93 12.57
N SER A 130 -2.19 -0.30 11.67
CA SER A 130 -0.97 -0.87 11.10
C SER A 130 0.18 0.13 11.05
N GLU A 131 1.40 -0.38 11.21
CA GLU A 131 2.64 0.35 11.04
C GLU A 131 3.60 -0.54 10.24
N ALA A 132 4.23 0.02 9.21
CA ALA A 132 5.19 -0.68 8.37
C ALA A 132 6.44 0.16 8.12
N LYS A 133 7.62 -0.44 8.31
CA LYS A 133 8.89 0.14 7.92
C LYS A 133 9.08 0.04 6.40
N ILE A 134 9.54 1.13 5.78
CA ILE A 134 9.99 1.08 4.39
C ILE A 134 11.38 0.43 4.35
N SER A 135 11.49 -0.70 3.66
CA SER A 135 12.74 -1.49 3.55
C SER A 135 13.55 -1.21 2.27
N ALA A 136 12.89 -0.71 1.23
CA ALA A 136 13.50 -0.27 -0.03
C ALA A 136 12.65 0.86 -0.63
N ALA A 137 13.27 1.79 -1.34
CA ALA A 137 12.64 2.95 -1.94
C ALA A 137 13.33 3.31 -3.27
N ASP A 138 12.70 4.20 -4.04
CA ASP A 138 13.22 4.73 -5.31
C ASP A 138 13.49 3.64 -6.37
N ILE A 139 12.59 2.67 -6.46
CA ILE A 139 12.63 1.55 -7.41
C ILE A 139 11.92 1.92 -8.72
#